data_AF-A0A559M1V4-F1
#
_entry.id   AF-A0A559M1V4-F1
#
_cell.length_a   1.000
_cell.length_b   1.000
_cell.length_c   1.000
_cell.angle_alpha   90.00
_cell.angle_beta   90.00
_cell.angle_gamma   90.00
#
_symmetry.space_group_name_H-M   'P 1'
#
loop_
_entity.id
_entity.type
_entity.pdbx_description
1 polymer ?
#
loop_
_entity_poly.entity_id
_entity_poly.type
_entity_poly.pdbx_seq_one_letter_code
_entity_poly.pdbx_strand_id
1 'polypeptide(L)'
;MAHNYILQVTAGSEYDITKHQIVPVNSPKPVTISSEHIDVDLNVRVQSYRGLPCSSPQTSPYFSLPQHTKDQYSITFKFSPKSSISADDLVFGNDFDHPIRDRLPPGFGTALRIVKWAVDPGLDGDVYAEKPYLYGPAASSVNTLHVGSVAENKDAEADAGLVFEEGGDAEGLEHRKESGIPDDMAARK
;
A
#
# COMPACT_ATOMS: atom_id res chain seq x y z
N MET A 1 -5.29 -22.17 12.96
CA MET A 1 -4.08 -21.33 13.12
C MET A 1 -4.41 -19.85 13.29
N ALA A 2 -5.23 -19.21 12.44
CA ALA A 2 -5.55 -17.79 12.59
C ALA A 2 -6.37 -17.42 13.87
N HIS A 3 -7.09 -18.36 14.47
CA HIS A 3 -7.92 -18.13 15.67
C HIS A 3 -7.14 -17.89 16.98
N ASN A 4 -5.82 -18.08 16.98
CA ASN A 4 -4.97 -17.84 18.15
C ASN A 4 -4.32 -16.46 18.16
N TYR A 5 -4.56 -15.64 17.13
CA TYR A 5 -3.91 -14.35 16.96
C TYR A 5 -4.95 -13.27 16.72
N ILE A 6 -4.70 -12.08 17.27
CA ILE A 6 -5.47 -10.88 17.00
C ILE A 6 -4.58 -9.91 16.22
N LEU A 7 -5.10 -9.36 15.14
CA LEU A 7 -4.35 -8.42 14.30
C LEU A 7 -4.31 -7.05 14.97
N GLN A 8 -3.14 -6.43 15.06
CA GLN A 8 -3.00 -5.02 15.37
C GLN A 8 -2.19 -4.37 14.26
N VAL A 9 -2.64 -3.23 13.77
CA VAL A 9 -1.94 -2.47 12.73
C VAL A 9 -1.34 -1.21 13.36
N THR A 10 -0.05 -1.00 13.13
CA THR A 10 0.67 0.19 13.57
C THR A 10 1.47 0.75 12.39
N ALA A 11 1.79 2.03 12.42
CA ALA A 11 2.58 2.67 11.38
C ALA A 11 3.54 3.71 11.96
N GLY A 12 4.70 3.85 11.33
CA GLY A 12 5.75 4.81 11.68
C GLY A 12 6.68 5.02 10.48
N SER A 13 7.65 5.90 10.65
CA SER A 13 8.63 6.27 9.62
C SER A 13 9.89 5.38 9.61
N GLU A 14 10.01 4.45 10.56
CA GLU A 14 11.15 3.56 10.74
C GLU A 14 10.67 2.22 11.33
N TYR A 15 11.52 1.20 11.35
CA TYR A 15 11.16 -0.15 11.82
C TYR A 15 10.96 -0.29 13.33
N ASP A 16 11.35 0.70 14.14
CA ASP A 16 11.16 0.66 15.58
C ASP A 16 9.68 0.82 15.95
N ILE A 17 9.03 -0.32 16.23
CA ILE A 17 7.61 -0.40 16.58
C ILE A 17 7.21 0.45 17.79
N THR A 18 8.16 0.80 18.66
CA THR A 18 7.89 1.64 19.84
C THR A 18 7.63 3.09 19.47
N LYS A 19 8.05 3.50 18.27
CA LYS A 19 7.82 4.83 17.69
C LYS A 19 6.62 4.86 16.77
N HIS A 20 5.98 3.71 16.54
CA HIS A 20 4.78 3.64 15.74
C HIS A 20 3.56 4.16 16.52
N GLN A 21 2.57 4.62 15.78
CA GLN A 21 1.23 4.87 16.27
C GLN A 21 0.26 3.79 15.81
N ILE A 22 -0.81 3.58 16.58
CA ILE A 22 -1.88 2.66 16.22
C ILE A 22 -2.63 3.20 14.99
N VAL A 23 -2.83 2.35 13.99
CA VAL A 23 -3.66 2.67 12.83
C VAL A 23 -5.13 2.40 13.16
N PRO A 24 -6.03 3.38 13.03
CA PRO A 24 -7.46 3.20 13.27
C PRO A 24 -8.09 2.49 12.08
N VAL A 25 -7.89 1.16 12.00
CA VAL A 25 -8.39 0.34 10.88
C VAL A 25 -9.88 0.57 10.65
N ASN A 26 -10.25 0.72 9.37
CA ASN A 26 -11.60 1.03 8.88
C ASN A 26 -12.14 2.44 9.20
N SER A 27 -11.38 3.30 9.88
CA SER A 27 -11.73 4.71 10.03
C SER A 27 -11.50 5.48 8.72
N PRO A 28 -12.38 6.45 8.37
CA PRO A 28 -12.10 7.37 7.27
C PRO A 28 -10.91 8.30 7.58
N LYS A 29 -10.62 8.55 8.86
CA LYS A 29 -9.53 9.44 9.26
C LYS A 29 -8.17 8.77 9.00
N PRO A 30 -7.32 9.34 8.11
CA PRO A 30 -6.00 8.78 7.88
C PRO A 30 -5.06 9.00 9.08
N VAL A 31 -4.05 8.16 9.16
CA VAL A 31 -2.86 8.35 10.00
C VAL A 31 -1.82 9.12 9.21
N THR A 32 -1.37 10.24 9.76
CA THR A 32 -0.25 11.00 9.19
C THR A 32 1.06 10.49 9.76
N ILE A 33 2.02 10.21 8.87
CA ILE A 33 3.40 9.86 9.18
C ILE A 33 4.27 10.93 8.53
N SER A 34 5.23 11.45 9.28
CA SER A 34 6.17 12.46 8.78
C SER A 34 7.60 12.03 9.11
N SER A 35 8.50 12.16 8.15
CA SER A 35 9.94 11.95 8.33
C SER A 35 10.73 13.10 7.72
N GLU A 36 12.05 13.01 7.73
CA GLU A 36 12.92 13.95 7.01
C GLU A 36 12.69 13.92 5.49
N HIS A 37 12.26 12.78 4.94
CA HIS A 37 12.19 12.56 3.49
C HIS A 37 10.80 12.71 2.90
N ILE A 38 9.75 12.46 3.67
CA ILE A 38 8.40 12.27 3.14
C ILE A 38 7.34 12.59 4.19
N ASP A 39 6.22 13.16 3.74
CA ASP A 39 4.97 13.20 4.50
C ASP A 39 3.98 12.21 3.87
N VAL A 40 3.27 11.43 4.69
CA VAL A 40 2.36 10.38 4.25
C VAL A 40 1.06 10.45 5.03
N ASP A 41 -0.08 10.38 4.35
CA ASP A 41 -1.38 10.09 4.96
C ASP A 41 -1.81 8.67 4.58
N LEU A 42 -2.18 7.86 5.56
CA LEU A 42 -2.45 6.42 5.42
C LEU A 42 -3.84 6.03 5.92
N ASN A 43 -4.62 5.34 5.10
CA ASN A 43 -5.77 4.54 5.54
C ASN A 43 -5.49 3.05 5.34
N VAL A 44 -5.81 2.25 6.36
CA VAL A 44 -5.85 0.79 6.28
C VAL A 44 -7.26 0.30 6.55
N ARG A 45 -7.76 -0.57 5.68
CA ARG A 45 -9.13 -1.09 5.73
C ARG A 45 -9.10 -2.59 5.56
N VAL A 46 -9.94 -3.30 6.30
CA VAL A 46 -10.03 -4.77 6.28
C VAL A 46 -11.49 -5.17 6.43
N GLN A 47 -12.02 -5.97 5.52
CA GLN A 47 -13.36 -6.54 5.65
C GLN A 47 -13.41 -7.55 6.79
N SER A 48 -14.54 -7.56 7.50
CA SER A 48 -14.74 -8.44 8.67
C SER A 48 -13.62 -8.34 9.71
N TYR A 49 -13.10 -7.12 9.93
CA TYR A 49 -12.00 -6.87 10.85
C TYR A 49 -12.35 -7.30 12.28
N ARG A 50 -11.45 -8.09 12.89
CA ARG A 50 -11.55 -8.57 14.28
C ARG A 50 -10.24 -8.33 15.02
N GLY A 51 -9.64 -7.16 14.80
CA GLY A 51 -8.35 -6.81 15.37
C GLY A 51 -8.42 -5.81 16.52
N LEU A 52 -7.28 -5.20 16.80
CA LEU A 52 -7.10 -4.16 17.80
C LEU A 52 -7.04 -2.77 17.14
N PRO A 53 -7.54 -1.71 17.82
CA PRO A 53 -8.36 -1.77 19.04
C PRO A 53 -9.68 -2.52 18.80
N CYS A 54 -10.21 -3.21 19.82
CA CYS A 54 -11.45 -3.99 19.68
C CYS A 54 -12.67 -3.13 19.30
N SER A 55 -12.58 -1.81 19.47
CA SER A 55 -13.59 -0.83 19.08
C SER A 55 -13.53 -0.45 17.59
N SER A 56 -12.52 -0.91 16.84
CA SER A 56 -12.43 -0.63 15.40
C SER A 56 -13.65 -1.20 14.66
N PRO A 57 -14.21 -0.47 13.68
CA PRO A 57 -15.30 -0.98 12.86
C PRO A 57 -14.91 -2.29 12.17
N GLN A 58 -15.86 -3.21 12.02
CA GLN A 58 -15.63 -4.48 11.31
C GLN A 58 -15.51 -4.30 9.79
N THR A 59 -16.01 -3.18 9.25
CA THR A 59 -15.98 -2.87 7.81
C THR A 59 -15.86 -1.35 7.61
N SER A 60 -15.62 -0.93 6.37
CA SER A 60 -15.49 0.46 5.95
C SER A 60 -16.43 0.74 4.76
N PRO A 61 -17.01 1.95 4.63
CA PRO A 61 -17.77 2.37 3.45
C PRO A 61 -17.03 2.18 2.12
N TYR A 62 -15.69 2.17 2.14
CA TYR A 62 -14.85 1.84 0.99
C TYR A 62 -15.28 0.55 0.28
N PHE A 63 -15.65 -0.50 1.02
CA PHE A 63 -16.03 -1.79 0.43
C PHE A 63 -17.43 -1.79 -0.20
N SER A 64 -18.19 -0.70 -0.04
CA SER A 64 -19.47 -0.50 -0.72
C SER A 64 -19.33 0.25 -2.04
N LEU A 65 -18.14 0.80 -2.33
CA LEU A 65 -17.89 1.52 -3.57
C LEU A 65 -17.91 0.55 -4.77
N PRO A 66 -18.50 0.94 -5.91
CA PRO A 66 -18.70 0.04 -7.05
C PRO A 66 -17.44 -0.72 -7.46
N GLN A 67 -16.29 -0.04 -7.48
CA GLN A 67 -14.99 -0.58 -7.85
C GLN A 67 -14.33 -1.46 -6.77
N HIS A 68 -14.78 -1.39 -5.51
CA HIS A 68 -14.14 -2.02 -4.35
C HIS A 68 -15.00 -3.08 -3.64
N THR A 69 -16.15 -3.45 -4.22
CA THR A 69 -17.08 -4.45 -3.65
C THR A 69 -16.48 -5.84 -3.42
N LYS A 70 -15.38 -6.17 -4.11
CA LYS A 70 -14.70 -7.47 -4.02
C LYS A 70 -13.46 -7.45 -3.12
N ASP A 71 -13.00 -6.26 -2.74
CA ASP A 71 -11.75 -6.09 -2.00
C ASP A 71 -11.90 -6.62 -0.59
N GLN A 72 -10.93 -7.40 -0.12
CA GLN A 72 -10.94 -7.93 1.25
C GLN A 72 -10.16 -7.03 2.22
N TYR A 73 -9.24 -6.24 1.70
CA TYR A 73 -8.49 -5.24 2.43
C TYR A 73 -8.04 -4.14 1.45
N SER A 74 -7.64 -3.01 2.00
CA SER A 74 -7.09 -1.90 1.24
C SER A 74 -6.05 -1.16 2.08
N ILE A 75 -4.94 -0.80 1.44
CA ILE A 75 -3.92 0.09 1.97
C ILE A 75 -3.88 1.26 0.99
N THR A 76 -4.37 2.42 1.41
CA THR A 76 -4.36 3.63 0.59
C THR A 76 -3.49 4.65 1.27
N PHE A 77 -2.55 5.22 0.53
CA PHE A 77 -1.71 6.28 1.04
C PHE A 77 -1.55 7.39 0.01
N LYS A 78 -1.44 8.61 0.51
CA LYS A 78 -1.00 9.79 -0.22
C LYS A 78 0.33 10.19 0.35
N PHE A 79 1.29 10.56 -0.49
CA PHE A 79 2.58 11.01 0.01
C PHE A 79 3.14 12.21 -0.75
N SER A 80 4.01 12.95 -0.08
CA SER A 80 4.70 14.11 -0.62
C SER A 80 6.18 14.04 -0.24
N PRO A 81 7.08 13.75 -1.20
CA PRO A 81 8.51 13.81 -0.96
C PRO A 81 8.96 15.24 -0.61
N LYS A 82 9.85 15.37 0.37
CA LYS A 82 10.48 16.65 0.78
C LYS A 82 11.70 17.01 -0.07
N SER A 83 12.21 16.04 -0.80
CA SER A 83 13.26 16.16 -1.79
C SER A 83 12.90 15.31 -3.01
N SER A 84 13.48 15.61 -4.16
CA SER A 84 13.37 14.73 -5.33
C SER A 84 13.92 13.34 -5.01
N ILE A 85 13.22 12.30 -5.46
CA ILE A 85 13.60 10.89 -5.30
C ILE A 85 13.59 10.28 -6.70
N SER A 86 14.65 9.56 -7.06
CA SER A 86 14.65 8.78 -8.31
C SER A 86 13.56 7.72 -8.24
N ALA A 87 12.81 7.52 -9.32
CA ALA A 87 11.81 6.45 -9.37
C ALA A 87 12.44 5.06 -9.14
N ASP A 88 13.69 4.88 -9.58
CA ASP A 88 14.46 3.63 -9.39
C ASP A 88 14.84 3.38 -7.93
N ASP A 89 14.89 4.42 -7.10
CA ASP A 89 15.26 4.34 -5.68
C ASP A 89 14.03 4.21 -4.76
N LEU A 90 12.81 4.34 -5.32
CA LEU A 90 11.57 4.26 -4.56
C LEU A 90 10.92 2.89 -4.74
N VAL A 91 10.97 2.09 -3.68
CA VAL A 91 10.37 0.76 -3.64
C VAL A 91 9.14 0.70 -2.75
N PHE A 92 8.24 -0.24 -3.07
CA PHE A 92 7.11 -0.59 -2.22
C PHE A 92 6.98 -2.11 -2.15
N GLY A 93 6.54 -2.61 -0.99
CA GLY A 93 6.36 -4.04 -0.78
C GLY A 93 6.29 -4.40 0.69
N ASN A 94 6.58 -5.65 0.99
CA ASN A 94 6.41 -6.23 2.31
C ASN A 94 7.65 -6.99 2.77
N ASP A 95 7.91 -6.96 4.06
CA ASP A 95 8.87 -7.79 4.75
C ASP A 95 8.27 -8.44 5.99
N PHE A 96 9.01 -9.38 6.55
CA PHE A 96 8.62 -10.13 7.73
C PHE A 96 9.79 -10.21 8.71
N ASP A 97 9.52 -9.99 9.99
CA ASP A 97 10.52 -10.10 11.06
C ASP A 97 10.96 -11.54 11.37
N HIS A 98 10.24 -12.53 10.83
CA HIS A 98 10.45 -13.94 11.09
C HIS A 98 10.32 -14.79 9.82
N PRO A 99 10.99 -15.96 9.77
CA PRO A 99 10.89 -16.86 8.63
C PRO A 99 9.45 -17.31 8.39
N ILE A 100 9.03 -17.31 7.13
CA ILE A 100 7.71 -17.81 6.69
C ILE A 100 7.79 -19.12 5.91
N ARG A 101 9.00 -19.64 5.67
CA ARG A 101 9.28 -20.82 4.83
C ARG A 101 8.42 -22.04 5.14
N ASP A 102 8.09 -22.27 6.41
CA ASP A 102 7.28 -23.42 6.85
C ASP A 102 5.77 -23.22 6.61
N ARG A 103 5.37 -22.02 6.18
CA ARG A 103 3.98 -21.65 5.85
C ARG A 103 3.76 -21.44 4.35
N LEU A 104 4.83 -21.45 3.56
CA LEU A 104 4.73 -21.28 2.11
C LEU A 104 4.16 -22.55 1.46
N PRO A 105 3.24 -22.41 0.49
CA PRO A 105 2.80 -23.55 -0.31
C PRO A 105 3.98 -24.25 -1.02
N PRO A 106 3.93 -25.57 -1.21
CA PRO A 106 4.92 -26.27 -2.02
C PRO A 106 5.06 -25.64 -3.41
N GLY A 107 6.31 -25.43 -3.86
CA GLY A 107 6.60 -24.84 -5.17
C GLY A 107 6.54 -23.31 -5.23
N PHE A 108 6.29 -22.61 -4.12
CA PHE A 108 6.21 -21.14 -4.09
C PHE A 108 7.47 -20.47 -4.68
N GLY A 109 8.67 -20.92 -4.32
CA GLY A 109 9.92 -20.36 -4.87
C GLY A 109 10.04 -20.46 -6.39
N THR A 110 9.59 -21.57 -6.98
CA THR A 110 9.56 -21.74 -8.43
C THR A 110 8.56 -20.79 -9.07
N ALA A 111 7.36 -20.66 -8.49
CA ALA A 111 6.36 -19.72 -8.95
C ALA A 111 6.87 -18.27 -8.91
N LEU A 112 7.50 -17.87 -7.80
CA LEU A 112 8.11 -16.55 -7.64
C LEU A 112 9.20 -16.30 -8.70
N ARG A 113 10.05 -17.29 -8.98
CA ARG A 113 11.07 -17.18 -10.03
C ARG A 113 10.45 -17.00 -11.42
N ILE A 114 9.34 -17.68 -11.71
CA ILE A 114 8.62 -17.51 -12.98
C ILE A 114 8.03 -16.11 -13.08
N VAL A 115 7.43 -15.59 -12.01
CA VAL A 115 6.90 -14.21 -11.97
C VAL A 115 8.02 -13.20 -12.23
N LYS A 116 9.14 -13.30 -11.50
CA LYS A 116 10.32 -12.43 -11.68
C LYS A 116 10.89 -12.50 -13.10
N TRP A 117 10.80 -13.65 -13.77
CA TRP A 117 11.37 -13.80 -15.11
C TRP A 117 10.43 -13.38 -16.24
N ALA A 118 9.13 -13.67 -16.13
CA ALA A 118 8.19 -13.57 -17.24
C ALA A 118 7.09 -12.51 -17.07
N VAL A 119 6.83 -12.04 -15.85
CA VAL A 119 5.68 -11.18 -15.55
C VAL A 119 6.10 -9.83 -15.02
N ASP A 120 6.98 -9.81 -14.01
CA ASP A 120 7.44 -8.58 -13.37
C ASP A 120 8.94 -8.72 -13.02
N PRO A 121 9.84 -8.28 -13.92
CA PRO A 121 11.28 -8.32 -13.68
C PRO A 121 11.76 -7.27 -12.65
N GLY A 122 10.93 -6.29 -12.30
CA GLY A 122 11.24 -5.29 -11.28
C GLY A 122 11.06 -5.81 -9.86
N LEU A 123 10.32 -6.92 -9.69
CA LEU A 123 10.11 -7.56 -8.40
C LEU A 123 11.41 -8.20 -7.88
N ASP A 124 11.85 -7.81 -6.69
CA ASP A 124 12.92 -8.47 -5.95
C ASP A 124 12.44 -9.02 -4.60
N GLY A 125 13.01 -10.13 -4.16
CA GLY A 125 12.57 -10.77 -2.92
C GLY A 125 13.25 -12.09 -2.64
N ASP A 126 13.43 -12.36 -1.35
CA ASP A 126 13.80 -13.66 -0.81
C ASP A 126 12.77 -14.08 0.25
N VAL A 127 11.90 -15.02 -0.12
CA VAL A 127 10.84 -15.52 0.76
C VAL A 127 11.28 -16.64 1.70
N TYR A 128 12.51 -17.14 1.51
CA TYR A 128 13.10 -18.19 2.34
C TYR A 128 14.15 -17.67 3.33
N ALA A 129 14.45 -16.37 3.28
CA ALA A 129 15.33 -15.69 4.23
C ALA A 129 14.82 -15.78 5.68
N GLU A 130 15.71 -15.49 6.63
CA GLU A 130 15.33 -15.39 8.04
C GLU A 130 14.43 -14.18 8.31
N LYS A 131 14.59 -13.12 7.51
CA LYS A 131 13.66 -12.00 7.38
C LYS A 131 13.20 -11.91 5.94
N PRO A 132 12.14 -12.65 5.58
CA PRO A 132 11.62 -12.67 4.23
C PRO A 132 11.21 -11.28 3.73
N TYR A 133 11.43 -10.99 2.46
CA TYR A 133 11.01 -9.73 1.85
C TYR A 133 10.58 -9.91 0.39
N LEU A 134 9.78 -8.96 -0.08
CA LEU A 134 9.34 -8.83 -1.45
C LEU A 134 9.04 -7.36 -1.76
N TYR A 135 9.81 -6.74 -2.64
CA TYR A 135 9.70 -5.34 -3.04
C TYR A 135 9.71 -5.21 -4.57
N GLY A 136 9.11 -4.15 -5.08
CA GLY A 136 9.27 -3.72 -6.46
C GLY A 136 9.30 -2.19 -6.55
N PRO A 137 9.53 -1.62 -7.75
CA PRO A 137 9.39 -0.19 -7.97
C PRO A 137 8.00 0.29 -7.52
N ALA A 138 7.95 1.39 -6.76
CA ALA A 138 6.71 1.82 -6.12
C ALA A 138 5.59 2.14 -7.14
N ALA A 139 5.96 2.71 -8.28
CA ALA A 139 5.01 3.10 -9.33
C ALA A 139 4.29 1.91 -10.00
N SER A 140 4.95 0.74 -10.06
CA SER A 140 4.36 -0.51 -10.61
C SER A 140 3.73 -1.40 -9.54
N SER A 141 4.13 -1.22 -8.28
CA SER A 141 3.68 -2.04 -7.14
C SER A 141 2.33 -1.61 -6.56
N VAL A 142 1.73 -0.51 -7.06
CA VAL A 142 0.41 -0.02 -6.64
C VAL A 142 -0.66 -0.26 -7.72
N ASN A 143 -1.84 -0.69 -7.29
CA ASN A 143 -2.97 -0.94 -8.19
C ASN A 143 -3.57 0.36 -8.78
N THR A 144 -3.37 1.49 -8.12
CA THR A 144 -3.88 2.79 -8.55
C THR A 144 -2.84 3.85 -8.22
N LEU A 145 -2.46 4.64 -9.23
CA LEU A 145 -1.55 5.76 -9.09
C LEU A 145 -2.28 7.04 -9.47
N HIS A 146 -2.34 7.98 -8.52
CA HIS A 146 -2.89 9.31 -8.74
C HIS A 146 -1.76 10.33 -8.55
N VAL A 147 -1.53 11.18 -9.55
CA VAL A 147 -0.57 12.28 -9.50
C VAL A 147 -1.35 13.58 -9.38
N GLY A 148 -1.06 14.40 -8.38
CA GLY A 148 -1.76 15.68 -8.22
C GLY A 148 -1.09 16.56 -7.18
N SER A 149 -1.52 17.81 -7.12
CA SER A 149 -1.02 18.77 -6.15
C SER A 149 -1.42 18.36 -4.73
N VAL A 150 -0.63 18.81 -3.74
CA VAL A 150 -0.87 18.53 -2.31
C VAL A 150 -2.21 19.13 -1.85
N ALA A 151 -2.76 20.09 -2.59
CA ALA A 151 -3.92 20.88 -2.24
C ALA A 151 -5.08 20.65 -3.21
N GLU A 152 -5.90 19.64 -2.93
CA GLU A 152 -7.37 19.66 -2.94
C GLU A 152 -7.88 18.21 -2.81
N ASN A 153 -8.06 17.73 -1.56
CA ASN A 153 -8.92 16.57 -1.32
C ASN A 153 -10.37 17.04 -1.53
N LYS A 154 -10.80 17.22 -2.78
CA LYS A 154 -12.20 17.57 -3.09
C LYS A 154 -13.15 16.39 -2.90
N ASP A 155 -12.67 15.15 -2.90
CA ASP A 155 -13.53 13.98 -2.79
C ASP A 155 -12.87 12.87 -1.95
N ALA A 156 -12.44 13.20 -0.72
CA ALA A 156 -12.54 12.16 0.29
C ALA A 156 -14.05 11.91 0.41
N GLU A 157 -14.54 10.82 -0.16
CA GLU A 157 -15.89 10.36 0.14
C GLU A 157 -15.92 10.28 1.66
N ALA A 158 -16.65 11.21 2.29
CA ALA A 158 -16.30 11.68 3.64
C ALA A 158 -16.26 10.54 4.67
N ASP A 159 -16.94 9.44 4.35
CA ASP A 159 -17.07 8.24 5.17
C ASP A 159 -16.10 7.10 4.78
N ALA A 160 -15.48 7.11 3.59
CA ALA A 160 -14.53 6.09 3.14
C ALA A 160 -13.05 6.46 3.39
N GLY A 161 -12.73 7.74 3.60
CA GLY A 161 -11.35 8.24 3.77
C GLY A 161 -10.66 8.51 2.43
N LEU A 162 -9.36 8.23 2.33
CA LEU A 162 -8.61 8.38 1.08
C LEU A 162 -9.07 7.35 0.03
N VAL A 163 -9.59 7.83 -1.09
CA VAL A 163 -9.98 7.01 -2.25
C VAL A 163 -9.46 7.73 -3.49
N PHE A 164 -8.86 6.98 -4.40
CA PHE A 164 -8.27 7.53 -5.62
C PHE A 164 -8.71 6.72 -6.83
N GLU A 165 -8.82 7.41 -7.95
CA GLU A 165 -8.88 6.81 -9.26
C GLU A 165 -7.55 7.00 -9.98
N GLU A 166 -7.28 6.11 -10.93
CA GLU A 166 -6.08 6.16 -11.74
C GLU A 166 -6.01 7.48 -12.52
N GLY A 167 -4.84 8.11 -12.56
CA GLY A 167 -4.61 9.32 -13.34
C GLY A 167 -4.05 10.45 -12.50
N GLY A 168 -4.72 11.59 -12.51
CA GLY A 168 -4.29 12.78 -11.80
C GLY A 168 -5.30 13.92 -11.86
N ASP A 169 -5.03 15.00 -11.12
CA ASP A 169 -5.69 16.28 -11.35
C ASP A 169 -5.21 16.91 -12.67
N ALA A 170 -5.68 18.11 -13.03
CA ALA A 170 -5.35 18.72 -14.31
C ALA A 170 -3.82 18.86 -14.54
N GLU A 171 -3.09 19.29 -13.51
CA GLU A 171 -1.62 19.43 -13.56
C GLU A 171 -0.94 18.06 -13.53
N GLY A 172 -1.46 17.13 -12.74
CA GLY A 172 -0.94 15.77 -12.63
C GLY A 172 -1.09 14.96 -13.91
N LEU A 173 -2.19 15.12 -14.65
CA LEU A 173 -2.36 14.51 -15.97
C LEU A 173 -1.37 15.05 -17.00
N GLU A 174 -1.12 16.36 -16.98
CA GLU A 174 -0.09 16.97 -17.84
C GLU A 174 1.30 16.42 -17.48
N HIS A 175 1.64 16.38 -16.18
CA HIS A 175 2.92 15.86 -15.72
C HIS A 175 3.12 14.37 -16.06
N ARG A 176 2.07 13.56 -15.95
CA ARG A 176 2.10 12.15 -16.37
C ARG A 176 2.43 12.02 -17.84
N LYS A 177 1.77 12.82 -18.69
CA LYS A 177 2.02 12.82 -20.13
C LYS A 177 3.45 13.26 -20.47
N GLU A 178 3.95 14.31 -19.84
CA GLU A 178 5.33 14.79 -20.03
C GLU A 178 6.37 13.75 -19.59
N SER A 179 6.09 13.04 -18.50
CA SER A 179 6.96 12.02 -17.94
C SER A 179 6.81 10.63 -18.59
N GLY A 180 5.95 10.50 -19.61
CA GLY A 180 5.68 9.24 -20.29
C GLY A 180 5.02 8.18 -19.40
N ILE A 181 4.34 8.59 -18.32
CA ILE A 181 3.59 7.70 -17.43
C ILE A 181 2.32 7.25 -18.18
N PRO A 182 2.09 5.93 -18.35
CA PRO A 182 0.90 5.43 -19.04
C PRO A 182 -0.41 5.84 -18.37
N ASP A 183 -1.48 5.98 -19.17
CA ASP A 183 -2.81 6.38 -18.65
C ASP A 183 -3.48 5.28 -17.82
N ASP A 184 -3.18 4.01 -18.11
CA ASP A 184 -3.82 2.86 -17.49
C ASP A 184 -2.88 2.03 -16.59
N MET A 185 -3.47 1.33 -15.63
CA MET A 185 -2.73 0.44 -14.74
C MET A 185 -2.09 -0.75 -15.46
N ALA A 186 -2.71 -1.24 -16.52
CA ALA A 186 -2.20 -2.40 -17.24
C ALA A 186 -0.85 -2.13 -17.92
N ALA A 187 -0.60 -0.89 -18.38
CA ALA A 187 0.64 -0.52 -19.04
C ALA A 187 1.76 -0.06 -18.10
N ARG A 188 1.53 0.03 -16.78
CA ARG A 188 2.58 0.35 -15.77
C ARG A 188 3.41 -0.85 -15.31
N LYS A 189 3.20 -2.03 -15.90
CA LYS A 189 3.85 -3.30 -15.51
C LYS A 189 5.02 -3.63 -16.42
#